data_AF-A0A7V7QHS7-F1
#
_entry.id   AF-A0A7V7QHS7-F1
#
_cell.length_a   1.000
_cell.length_b   1.000
_cell.length_c   1.000
_cell.angle_alpha   90.00
_cell.angle_beta   90.00
_cell.angle_gamma   90.00
#
_symmetry.space_group_name_H-M   'P 1'
#
loop_
_entity.id
_entity.type
_entity.pdbx_description
1 polymer ?
#
loop_
_entity_poly.entity_id
_entity_poly.type
_entity_poly.pdbx_seq_one_letter_code
_entity_poly.pdbx_strand_id
1 'polypeptide(L)' 'MKTVTLISSIITTLLIMSTMICGMWLKAKNISDPSSLAFHMNFGIASVVFCFITMILLIIFLLGIKKKGEE' A
#
# COMPACT_ATOMS: atom_id res chain seq x y z
N MET A 1 -5.27 17.15 7.97
CA MET A 1 -3.98 16.40 7.92
C MET A 1 -4.07 15.04 8.59
N LYS A 2 -4.49 14.94 9.86
CA LYS A 2 -4.74 13.66 10.56
C LYS A 2 -5.65 12.69 9.80
N THR A 3 -6.76 13.21 9.26
CA THR A 3 -7.72 12.44 8.44
C THR A 3 -7.07 11.86 7.19
N VAL A 4 -6.17 12.61 6.54
CA VAL A 4 -5.51 12.19 5.29
C VAL A 4 -4.52 11.05 5.57
N THR A 5 -3.75 11.16 6.65
CA THR A 5 -2.84 10.10 7.12
C THR A 5 -3.61 8.86 7.57
N LEU A 6 -4.73 9.04 8.28
CA LEU A 6 -5.58 7.93 8.74
C LEU A 6 -6.21 7.18 7.56
N ILE A 7 -6.77 7.89 6.58
CA ILE A 7 -7.31 7.29 5.35
C ILE A 7 -6.21 6.55 4.58
N SER A 8 -5.04 7.17 4.40
CA SER A 8 -3.91 6.59 3.67
C SER A 8 -3.37 5.32 4.36
N SER A 9 -3.33 5.30 5.69
CA SER A 9 -2.93 4.12 6.48
C SER A 9 -3.94 2.97 6.36
N ILE A 10 -5.24 3.30 6.39
CA ILE A 10 -6.32 2.32 6.15
C ILE A 10 -6.20 1.74 4.75
N ILE A 11 -6.09 2.58 3.71
CA ILE A 11 -5.97 2.12 2.32
C ILE A 11 -4.74 1.24 2.14
N THR A 12 -3.59 1.62 2.71
CA THR A 12 -2.36 0.81 2.64
C THR A 12 -2.54 -0.56 3.29
N THR A 13 -3.22 -0.62 4.44
CA THR A 13 -3.50 -1.87 5.15
C THR A 13 -4.43 -2.78 4.35
N LEU A 14 -5.49 -2.21 3.75
CA LEU A 14 -6.39 -2.95 2.86
C LEU A 14 -5.66 -3.45 1.61
N LEU A 15 -4.78 -2.65 1.01
CA LEU A 15 -3.98 -3.03 -0.14
C LEU A 15 -3.06 -4.21 0.18
N ILE A 16 -2.34 -4.15 1.31
CA ILE A 16 -1.45 -5.22 1.76
C ILE A 16 -2.23 -6.52 2.00
N MET A 17 -3.36 -6.44 2.72
CA MET A 17 -4.22 -7.60 2.98
C MET A 17 -4.74 -8.21 1.69
N SER A 18 -5.19 -7.39 0.74
CA SER A 18 -5.64 -7.86 -0.57
C SER A 18 -4.52 -8.55 -1.35
N THR A 19 -3.30 -7.99 -1.39
CA THR A 19 -2.14 -8.66 -2.02
C THR A 19 -1.77 -9.97 -1.34
N MET A 20 -1.83 -10.05 0.01
CA MET A 20 -1.56 -11.27 0.76
C MET A 20 -2.59 -12.36 0.48
N ILE A 21 -3.88 -12.02 0.48
CA ILE A 21 -4.96 -12.95 0.18
C ILE A 21 -4.82 -13.46 -1.26
N CYS A 22 -4.52 -12.59 -2.23
CA CYS A 22 -4.27 -12.98 -3.61
C CYS A 22 -3.05 -13.91 -3.74
N GLY A 23 -1.95 -13.63 -3.04
CA GLY A 23 -0.75 -14.47 -3.06
C GLY A 23 -0.98 -15.84 -2.40
N MET A 24 -1.68 -15.88 -1.25
CA MET A 24 -2.07 -17.11 -0.59
C MET A 24 -3.05 -17.93 -1.43
N TRP A 25 -3.99 -17.29 -2.12
CA TRP A 25 -4.93 -17.97 -3.02
C TRP A 25 -4.20 -18.62 -4.19
N LEU A 26 -3.25 -17.90 -4.81
CA LEU A 26 -2.45 -18.43 -5.91
C LEU A 26 -1.64 -19.65 -5.47
N LYS A 27 -1.03 -19.58 -4.27
CA LYS A 27 -0.28 -20.67 -3.67
C LYS A 27 -1.17 -21.88 -3.31
N ALA A 28 -2.32 -21.65 -2.69
CA ALA A 28 -3.22 -22.71 -2.22
C ALA A 28 -3.85 -23.49 -3.37
N LYS A 29 -4.13 -22.81 -4.48
CA LYS A 29 -4.85 -23.39 -5.62
C LYS A 29 -3.90 -23.96 -6.69
N ASN A 30 -2.58 -23.80 -6.51
CA ASN A 30 -1.52 -24.15 -7.48
C ASN A 30 -1.81 -23.61 -8.89
N ILE A 31 -2.57 -22.51 -8.95
CA ILE A 31 -3.06 -21.94 -10.20
C ILE A 31 -1.89 -21.21 -10.86
N SER A 32 -1.36 -21.83 -11.90
CA SER A 32 -0.35 -21.27 -12.81
C SER A 32 -1.01 -20.60 -14.01
N ASP A 33 -2.29 -20.22 -13.90
CA ASP A 33 -2.97 -19.48 -14.96
C ASP A 33 -2.28 -18.12 -15.13
N PRO A 34 -1.72 -17.83 -16.33
CA PRO A 34 -0.94 -16.62 -16.56
C PRO A 34 -1.76 -15.35 -16.30
N SER A 35 -3.08 -15.43 -16.47
CA SER A 35 -4.01 -14.33 -16.18
C SER A 35 -4.11 -14.00 -14.68
N SER A 36 -4.21 -15.00 -13.81
CA SER A 36 -4.23 -14.80 -12.34
C SER A 36 -2.89 -14.28 -11.82
N LEU A 37 -1.79 -14.77 -12.39
CA LEU A 37 -0.45 -14.33 -12.04
C LEU A 37 -0.21 -12.88 -12.45
N ALA A 38 -0.60 -12.49 -13.67
CA ALA A 38 -0.54 -11.11 -14.15
C ALA A 38 -1.40 -10.16 -13.29
N PHE A 39 -2.59 -10.60 -12.86
CA PHE A 39 -3.42 -9.84 -11.94
C PHE A 39 -2.77 -9.64 -10.57
N HIS A 40 -2.19 -10.68 -9.97
CA HIS A 40 -1.45 -10.57 -8.71
C HIS A 40 -0.26 -9.61 -8.85
N MET A 41 0.50 -9.73 -9.93
CA MET A 41 1.66 -8.90 -10.20
C MET A 41 1.28 -7.42 -10.39
N ASN A 42 0.20 -7.15 -11.14
CA ASN A 42 -0.31 -5.79 -11.34
C ASN A 42 -0.84 -5.17 -10.02
N PHE A 43 -1.56 -5.95 -9.22
CA PHE A 43 -2.06 -5.51 -7.92
C PHE A 43 -0.91 -5.30 -6.91
N GLY A 44 0.12 -6.15 -6.97
CA GLY A 44 1.37 -5.99 -6.24
C GLY A 44 2.11 -4.71 -6.61
N ILE A 45 2.29 -4.44 -7.91
CA ILE A 45 2.89 -3.20 -8.41
C ILE A 45 2.09 -1.98 -7.95
N ALA A 46 0.76 -2.01 -8.09
CA ALA A 46 -0.10 -0.91 -7.67
C ALA A 46 0.01 -0.66 -6.16
N SER A 47 0.10 -1.73 -5.37
CA SER A 47 0.29 -1.65 -3.92
C SER A 47 1.63 -1.02 -3.54
N VAL A 48 2.72 -1.42 -4.19
CA VAL A 48 4.06 -0.83 -3.99
C VAL A 48 4.07 0.65 -4.34
N VAL A 49 3.53 1.03 -5.50
CA VAL A 49 3.44 2.43 -5.94
C VAL A 49 2.63 3.27 -4.94
N PHE A 50 1.49 2.76 -4.47
CA PHE A 50 0.68 3.44 -3.46
C PHE A 50 1.42 3.57 -2.13
N CYS A 51 2.20 2.56 -1.74
CA CYS A 51 3.06 2.59 -0.57
C CYS A 51 4.11 3.70 -0.66
N PHE A 52 4.78 3.87 -1.81
CA PHE A 52 5.74 4.95 -2.04
C PHE A 52 5.09 6.34 -1.92
N ILE A 53 3.92 6.53 -2.55
CA ILE A 53 3.15 7.79 -2.45
C ILE A 53 2.82 8.08 -0.98
N THR A 54 2.35 7.06 -0.26
CA THR A 54 2.01 7.16 1.17
C THR A 54 3.24 7.50 2.03
N MET A 55 4.39 6.89 1.74
CA MET A 55 5.67 7.17 2.42
C MET A 55 6.11 8.61 2.21
N ILE A 56 6.09 9.10 0.97
CA ILE A 56 6.45 10.49 0.65
C ILE A 56 5.51 11.46 1.37
N LEU A 57 4.21 11.19 1.35
CA LEU A 57 3.21 12.02 2.02
C LEU A 57 3.40 12.02 3.54
N LEU A 58 3.77 10.88 4.13
CA LEU A 58 4.12 10.75 5.55
C LEU A 58 5.38 11.54 5.91
N ILE A 59 6.42 11.48 5.07
CA ILE A 59 7.67 12.22 5.27
C ILE A 59 7.41 13.72 5.23
N ILE A 60 6.66 14.21 4.23
CA ILE A 60 6.27 15.64 4.13
C ILE A 60 5.47 16.05 5.37
N PHE A 61 4.56 15.19 5.85
CA PHE A 61 3.79 15.46 7.06
C PHE A 61 4.65 15.53 8.31
N LEU A 62 5.60 14.60 8.49
CA LEU A 62 6.54 14.60 9.63
C LEU A 62 7.48 15.80 9.59
N LEU A 63 7.99 16.17 8.40
CA LEU A 63 8.81 17.36 8.21
C LEU A 63 8.01 18.65 8.48
N GLY A 64 6.74 18.69 8.06
CA GLY A 64 5.83 19.79 8.35
C GLY A 64 5.48 19.92 9.84
N ILE A 65 5.33 18.80 10.57
CA ILE A 65 5.18 18.80 12.03
C ILE A 65 6.44 19.33 12.70
N LYS A 66 7.62 18.85 12.28
CA LYS A 66 8.90 19.26 12.86
C LYS A 66 9.09 20.78 12.75
N LYS A 67 8.78 21.34 11.57
CA LYS A 67 8.86 22.78 11.32
C LYS A 67 7.90 23.62 12.19
N LYS A 68 6.77 23.06 12.62
CA LYS A 68 5.77 23.76 13.47
C LYS A 68 6.05 23.62 14.98
N GLY A 69 6.99 22.77 15.38
CA GLY A 69 7.41 22.61 16.77
C GLY A 69 8.60 23.48 17.18
N GLU A 70 9.21 24.19 16.23
CA GLU A 70 10.35 25.09 16.43
C GLU A 70 9.94 26.58 16.38
N GLU A 71 8.64 26.89 16.29
CA GLU A 71 8.05 28.24 16.22
C GLU A 71 7.38 28.66 17.54
#